data_AF-A0A8H4Q0N4-F1
#
_entry.id   AF-A0A8H4Q0N4-F1
#
_cell.length_a   1.000
_cell.length_b   1.000
_cell.length_c   1.000
_cell.angle_alpha   90.00
_cell.angle_beta   90.00
_cell.angle_gamma   90.00
#
_symmetry.space_group_name_H-M   'P 1'
#
loop_
_entity.id
_entity.type
_entity.pdbx_description
1 polymer ?
#
loop_
_entity_poly.entity_id
_entity_poly.type
_entity_poly.pdbx_seq_one_letter_code
_entity_poly.pdbx_strand_id
1 'polypeptide(L)'
;MPAEKPPLPKIRKAGLPEAFVKAFEARQPVDNHLWQRPPPGAARGPCPALNTLANHGYLPRNGKNITLAAVIDASFSAWLLLPDMTGLITTRGIVNSDHDLDHQFNLSITGHKSWMMEHDCSFSRLDKKEGDPLPFNNRVWTSSIISLFGNQFFRFFTLQSTLITPRLMAKAKVARLRDPFKQCDYNSIAAAEGALEIGMIISALQENDHPGAAKLSYVRGLIEQEKIVVDDDDKEVEKNSLNGGLSGTLKLAQEALQSSPVMQQTTDAGKMSTIDDILRALKPTDTGAVIQLRDLIVRVLGYPASMVLSLDKLIEKGMSQPPPGFVGFGPPGFGPPGFGPPGFGPPGVSPGLHPRASPKAPPEKANPKTPSNEAVPPKGHQKENDALEI
;
A
#
# COMPACT_ATOMS: atom_id res chain seq x y z
N MET A 1 2.57 -18.21 -35.99
CA MET A 1 2.17 -16.80 -35.84
C MET A 1 2.56 -16.36 -34.45
N PRO A 2 3.25 -15.21 -34.24
CA PRO A 2 3.47 -14.72 -32.89
C PRO A 2 2.10 -14.54 -32.24
N ALA A 3 1.94 -15.10 -31.04
CA ALA A 3 0.69 -15.02 -30.30
C ALA A 3 0.24 -13.56 -30.23
N GLU A 4 -0.94 -13.28 -30.76
CA GLU A 4 -1.54 -11.96 -30.78
C GLU A 4 -1.53 -11.43 -29.35
N LYS A 5 -0.95 -10.24 -29.13
CA LYS A 5 -0.89 -9.63 -27.80
C LYS A 5 -2.34 -9.52 -27.30
N PRO A 6 -2.74 -10.12 -26.17
CA PRO A 6 -4.04 -9.83 -25.61
C PRO A 6 -4.16 -8.30 -25.46
N PRO A 7 -5.27 -7.69 -25.90
CA PRO A 7 -5.41 -6.25 -25.87
C PRO A 7 -5.34 -5.80 -24.41
N LEU A 8 -4.29 -5.05 -24.06
CA LEU A 8 -4.33 -4.18 -22.90
C LEU A 8 -5.12 -2.93 -23.31
N PRO A 9 -5.87 -2.30 -22.38
CA PRO A 9 -6.58 -1.07 -22.73
C PRO A 9 -5.56 -0.06 -23.23
N LYS A 10 -5.86 0.63 -24.34
CA LYS A 10 -5.01 1.73 -24.82
C LYS A 10 -5.16 2.89 -23.83
N ILE A 11 -4.15 3.10 -23.00
CA ILE A 11 -4.13 4.20 -22.04
C ILE A 11 -3.61 5.45 -22.75
N ARG A 12 -4.48 6.46 -22.95
CA ARG A 12 -4.04 7.75 -23.49
C ARG A 12 -3.81 8.73 -22.36
N LYS A 13 -2.61 9.29 -22.33
CA LYS A 13 -2.21 10.37 -21.43
C LYS A 13 -2.61 11.74 -22.00
N ALA A 14 -3.84 11.82 -22.52
CA ALA A 14 -4.36 13.01 -23.20
C ALA A 14 -4.46 14.19 -22.23
N GLY A 15 -4.19 15.40 -22.72
CA GLY A 15 -4.21 16.62 -21.89
C GLY A 15 -2.98 16.81 -20.99
N LEU A 16 -2.00 15.89 -21.01
CA LEU A 16 -0.73 16.07 -20.32
C LEU A 16 0.31 16.78 -21.20
N PRO A 17 1.26 17.51 -20.60
CA PRO A 17 2.35 18.12 -21.36
C PRO A 17 3.11 17.08 -22.18
N GLU A 18 3.29 17.30 -23.48
CA GLU A 18 3.96 16.36 -24.39
C GLU A 18 5.37 16.00 -23.91
N ALA A 19 6.12 17.01 -23.42
CA ALA A 19 7.45 16.80 -22.86
C ALA A 19 7.44 15.83 -21.65
N PHE A 20 6.42 15.92 -20.79
CA PHE A 20 6.25 14.99 -19.68
C PHE A 20 5.94 13.59 -20.20
N VAL A 21 4.97 13.45 -21.12
CA VAL A 21 4.60 12.14 -21.67
C VAL A 21 5.81 11.47 -22.31
N LYS A 22 6.57 12.19 -23.14
CA LYS A 22 7.79 11.66 -23.78
C LYS A 22 8.82 11.18 -22.75
N ALA A 23 9.08 11.98 -21.70
CA ALA A 23 10.02 11.62 -20.64
C ALA A 23 9.51 10.45 -19.78
N PHE A 24 8.20 10.37 -19.55
CA PHE A 24 7.54 9.27 -18.85
C PHE A 24 7.66 7.96 -19.61
N GLU A 25 7.32 7.95 -20.91
CA GLU A 25 7.40 6.74 -21.74
C GLU A 25 8.85 6.25 -21.88
N ALA A 26 9.80 7.17 -22.03
CA ALA A 26 11.22 6.84 -22.19
C ALA A 26 11.85 6.12 -20.99
N ARG A 27 11.26 6.25 -19.79
CA ARG A 27 11.75 5.60 -18.56
C ARG A 27 10.95 4.36 -18.14
N GLN A 28 9.89 4.00 -18.86
CA GLN A 28 9.14 2.78 -18.55
C GLN A 28 9.99 1.52 -18.81
N PRO A 29 9.71 0.41 -18.10
CA PRO A 29 10.38 -0.85 -18.37
C PRO A 29 10.20 -1.29 -19.82
N VAL A 30 11.26 -1.87 -20.40
CA VAL A 30 11.17 -2.53 -21.71
C VAL A 30 10.52 -3.90 -21.53
N ASP A 31 9.19 -3.93 -21.57
CA ASP A 31 8.37 -5.13 -21.45
C ASP A 31 7.14 -5.02 -22.38
N ASN A 32 6.52 -6.16 -22.72
CA ASN A 32 5.28 -6.17 -23.52
C ASN A 32 4.01 -6.10 -22.65
N HIS A 33 4.20 -6.03 -21.33
CA HIS A 33 3.21 -6.01 -20.27
C HIS A 33 2.20 -7.16 -20.28
N LEU A 34 2.55 -8.27 -20.93
CA LEU A 34 1.72 -9.47 -20.88
C LEU A 34 1.79 -10.09 -19.49
N TRP A 35 0.64 -10.58 -19.03
CA TRP A 35 0.56 -11.32 -17.76
C TRP A 35 1.42 -12.57 -17.85
N GLN A 36 2.24 -12.78 -16.83
CA GLN A 36 3.02 -14.01 -16.65
C GLN A 36 2.90 -14.44 -15.19
N ARG A 37 2.91 -15.76 -14.97
CA ARG A 37 3.00 -16.30 -13.62
C ARG A 37 4.28 -15.78 -12.93
N PRO A 38 4.25 -15.53 -11.61
CA PRO A 38 5.46 -15.19 -10.87
C PRO A 38 6.55 -16.26 -11.11
N PRO A 39 7.79 -15.88 -11.45
CA PRO A 39 8.87 -16.84 -11.61
C PRO A 39 9.21 -17.49 -10.25
N PRO A 40 9.85 -18.68 -10.23
CA PRO A 40 10.30 -19.32 -9.00
C PRO A 40 11.15 -18.37 -8.14
N GLY A 41 10.85 -18.26 -6.85
CA GLY A 41 11.56 -17.37 -5.92
C GLY A 41 11.23 -15.88 -6.05
N ALA A 42 10.20 -15.52 -6.83
CA ALA A 42 9.66 -14.16 -6.85
C ALA A 42 9.06 -13.77 -5.49
N ALA A 43 9.24 -12.50 -5.12
CA ALA A 43 8.57 -11.91 -3.96
C ALA A 43 7.19 -11.37 -4.37
N ARG A 44 6.18 -11.67 -3.55
CA ARG A 44 4.82 -11.14 -3.64
C ARG A 44 4.36 -10.78 -2.23
N GLY A 45 3.49 -9.80 -2.12
CA GLY A 45 2.93 -9.32 -0.85
C GLY A 45 1.43 -9.56 -0.73
N PRO A 46 0.77 -9.08 0.33
CA PRO A 46 -0.68 -9.12 0.47
C PRO A 46 -1.41 -8.20 -0.52
N CYS A 47 -0.73 -7.21 -1.12
CA CYS A 47 -1.36 -6.26 -2.04
C CYS A 47 -1.55 -6.86 -3.45
N PRO A 48 -2.79 -7.12 -3.90
CA PRO A 48 -3.04 -7.69 -5.22
C PRO A 48 -2.64 -6.75 -6.36
N ALA A 49 -2.72 -5.43 -6.16
CA ALA A 49 -2.33 -4.45 -7.17
C ALA A 49 -0.82 -4.47 -7.45
N LEU A 50 0.02 -4.42 -6.42
CA LEU A 50 1.47 -4.49 -6.59
C LEU A 50 1.91 -5.83 -7.21
N ASN A 51 1.28 -6.92 -6.80
CA ASN A 51 1.53 -8.23 -7.39
C ASN A 51 1.13 -8.28 -8.87
N THR A 52 0.01 -7.66 -9.23
CA THR A 52 -0.43 -7.52 -10.64
C THR A 52 0.57 -6.71 -11.47
N LEU A 53 1.05 -5.59 -10.95
CA LEU A 53 2.07 -4.77 -11.63
C LEU A 53 3.35 -5.58 -11.90
N ALA A 54 3.79 -6.42 -10.96
CA ALA A 54 4.93 -7.32 -11.16
C ALA A 54 4.60 -8.46 -12.14
N ASN A 55 3.41 -9.05 -12.11
CA ASN A 55 2.97 -10.09 -13.05
C ASN A 55 2.85 -9.57 -14.49
N HIS A 56 2.64 -8.27 -14.67
CA HIS A 56 2.62 -7.58 -15.95
C HIS A 56 3.93 -6.84 -16.27
N GLY A 57 5.00 -6.99 -15.48
CA GLY A 57 6.29 -6.37 -15.79
C GLY A 57 6.31 -4.83 -15.75
N TYR A 58 5.29 -4.18 -15.17
CA TYR A 58 5.37 -2.75 -14.81
C TYR A 58 6.32 -2.52 -13.63
N LEU A 59 6.37 -3.50 -12.72
CA LEU A 59 7.43 -3.65 -11.73
C LEU A 59 8.32 -4.84 -12.12
N PRO A 60 9.56 -4.94 -11.59
CA PRO A 60 10.40 -6.13 -11.76
C PRO A 60 9.60 -7.42 -11.52
N ARG A 61 9.58 -8.32 -12.50
CA ARG A 61 8.73 -9.54 -12.44
C ARG A 61 9.04 -10.44 -11.24
N ASN A 62 10.29 -10.40 -10.77
CA ASN A 62 10.74 -11.09 -9.56
C ASN A 62 10.23 -10.43 -8.26
N GLY A 63 9.61 -9.24 -8.31
CA GLY A 63 9.08 -8.51 -7.17
C GLY A 63 10.12 -7.97 -6.19
N LYS A 64 11.38 -7.79 -6.64
CA LYS A 64 12.52 -7.41 -5.80
C LYS A 64 13.15 -6.09 -6.25
N ASN A 65 13.86 -5.43 -5.33
CA ASN A 65 14.59 -4.18 -5.58
C ASN A 65 13.70 -3.06 -6.15
N ILE A 66 12.51 -2.90 -5.56
CA ILE A 66 11.51 -1.93 -5.98
C ILE A 66 11.75 -0.63 -5.22
N THR A 67 11.70 0.50 -5.94
CA THR A 67 11.79 1.84 -5.36
C THR A 67 10.41 2.48 -5.28
N LEU A 68 10.27 3.52 -4.44
CA LEU A 68 9.10 4.39 -4.40
C LEU A 68 8.74 4.94 -5.79
N ALA A 69 9.74 5.42 -6.54
CA ALA A 69 9.57 5.91 -7.90
C ALA A 69 8.98 4.86 -8.85
N ALA A 70 9.47 3.62 -8.77
CA ALA A 70 8.97 2.53 -9.60
C ALA A 70 7.50 2.20 -9.31
N VAL A 71 7.06 2.26 -8.04
CA VAL A 71 5.64 2.06 -7.68
C VAL A 71 4.76 3.16 -8.26
N ILE A 72 5.19 4.41 -8.17
CA ILE A 72 4.46 5.57 -8.71
C ILE A 72 4.31 5.43 -10.24
N ASP A 73 5.40 5.24 -10.96
CA ASP A 73 5.37 5.12 -12.42
C ASP A 73 4.61 3.88 -12.90
N ALA A 74 4.80 2.71 -12.25
CA ALA A 74 4.09 1.49 -12.60
C ALA A 74 2.56 1.64 -12.44
N SER A 75 2.13 2.25 -11.33
CA SER A 75 0.70 2.46 -11.05
C SER A 75 0.07 3.46 -12.01
N PHE A 76 0.80 4.54 -12.33
CA PHE A 76 0.36 5.51 -13.33
C PHE A 76 0.31 4.88 -14.73
N SER A 77 1.31 4.08 -15.10
CA SER A 77 1.36 3.41 -16.40
C SER A 77 0.24 2.40 -16.60
N ALA A 78 -0.12 1.63 -15.56
CA ALA A 78 -1.10 0.56 -15.66
C ALA A 78 -2.55 1.03 -15.51
N TRP A 79 -2.80 2.05 -14.67
CA TRP A 79 -4.15 2.43 -14.27
C TRP A 79 -4.43 3.94 -14.26
N LEU A 80 -3.45 4.77 -14.65
CA LEU A 80 -3.51 6.23 -14.50
C LEU A 80 -3.77 6.68 -13.05
N LEU A 81 -3.39 5.86 -12.06
CA LEU A 81 -3.44 6.25 -10.64
C LEU A 81 -2.46 7.38 -10.40
N LEU A 82 -2.95 8.48 -9.84
CA LEU A 82 -2.13 9.67 -9.60
C LEU A 82 -1.00 9.41 -8.56
N PRO A 83 0.12 10.13 -8.71
CA PRO A 83 1.32 9.92 -7.90
C PRO A 83 1.14 10.33 -6.43
N ASP A 84 0.18 11.20 -6.12
CA ASP A 84 -0.10 11.61 -4.74
C ASP A 84 -0.64 10.47 -3.87
N MET A 85 -1.55 9.64 -4.41
CA MET A 85 -2.09 8.49 -3.71
C MET A 85 -1.07 7.37 -3.57
N THR A 86 -0.51 6.93 -4.70
CA THR A 86 0.42 5.79 -4.78
C THR A 86 1.75 6.11 -4.09
N GLY A 87 2.21 7.35 -4.22
CA GLY A 87 3.37 7.86 -3.52
C GLY A 87 3.15 7.89 -2.01
N LEU A 88 2.07 8.51 -1.53
CA LEU A 88 1.86 8.69 -0.09
C LEU A 88 1.75 7.35 0.66
N ILE A 89 1.00 6.40 0.13
CA ILE A 89 0.84 5.09 0.77
C ILE A 89 2.16 4.30 0.80
N THR A 90 2.96 4.38 -0.26
CA THR A 90 4.27 3.70 -0.33
C THR A 90 5.29 4.37 0.58
N THR A 91 5.35 5.70 0.59
CA THR A 91 6.17 6.49 1.52
C THR A 91 5.84 6.13 2.97
N ARG A 92 4.56 5.97 3.32
CA ARG A 92 4.16 5.57 4.67
C ARG A 92 4.75 4.22 5.05
N GLY A 93 4.66 3.21 4.17
CA GLY A 93 5.25 1.89 4.42
C GLY A 93 6.77 1.94 4.62
N ILE A 94 7.47 2.69 3.77
CA ILE A 94 8.93 2.88 3.86
C ILE A 94 9.32 3.55 5.20
N VAL A 95 8.68 4.68 5.54
CA VAL A 95 8.98 5.43 6.77
C VAL A 95 8.64 4.62 8.02
N ASN A 96 7.50 3.91 8.03
CA ASN A 96 7.14 3.03 9.15
C ASN A 96 8.17 1.93 9.40
N SER A 97 8.92 1.55 8.35
CA SER A 97 10.00 0.56 8.44
C SER A 97 11.37 1.16 8.79
N ASP A 98 11.43 2.40 9.27
CA ASP A 98 12.65 3.13 9.66
C ASP A 98 13.65 3.23 8.49
N HIS A 99 13.14 3.53 7.30
CA HIS A 99 13.93 3.68 6.09
C HIS A 99 13.68 5.02 5.39
N ASP A 100 14.71 5.53 4.71
CA ASP A 100 14.63 6.71 3.85
C ASP A 100 13.94 6.37 2.52
N LEU A 101 13.46 7.40 1.79
CA LEU A 101 12.64 7.21 0.58
C LEU A 101 13.38 6.65 -0.64
N ASP A 102 14.71 6.57 -0.58
CA ASP A 102 15.54 5.89 -1.58
C ASP A 102 15.68 4.37 -1.33
N HIS A 103 15.11 3.88 -0.22
CA HIS A 103 15.12 2.46 0.12
C HIS A 103 14.50 1.59 -0.98
N GLN A 104 15.21 0.50 -1.28
CA GLN A 104 14.75 -0.54 -2.18
C GLN A 104 14.18 -1.70 -1.38
N PHE A 105 12.97 -2.14 -1.74
CA PHE A 105 12.27 -3.20 -1.05
C PHE A 105 11.79 -4.33 -1.96
N ASN A 106 11.47 -5.47 -1.36
CA ASN A 106 10.82 -6.59 -2.03
C ASN A 106 9.34 -6.59 -1.68
N LEU A 107 8.44 -6.96 -2.61
CA LEU A 107 6.99 -6.86 -2.39
C LEU A 107 6.47 -7.56 -1.13
N SER A 108 7.14 -8.63 -0.69
CA SER A 108 6.79 -9.36 0.54
C SER A 108 6.85 -8.49 1.80
N ILE A 109 7.63 -7.42 1.82
CA ILE A 109 7.75 -6.53 2.99
C ILE A 109 6.42 -5.83 3.32
N THR A 110 5.55 -5.64 2.32
CA THR A 110 4.24 -4.98 2.51
C THR A 110 3.31 -5.77 3.43
N GLY A 111 3.56 -7.08 3.62
CA GLY A 111 2.90 -7.92 4.62
C GLY A 111 3.62 -8.02 5.96
N HIS A 112 4.78 -7.37 6.11
CA HIS A 112 5.53 -7.38 7.35
C HIS A 112 5.04 -6.29 8.29
N LYS A 113 5.01 -6.59 9.59
CA LYS A 113 4.51 -5.67 10.64
C LYS A 113 5.21 -4.30 10.66
N SER A 114 6.45 -4.22 10.20
CA SER A 114 7.20 -2.95 10.16
C SER A 114 6.63 -1.96 9.16
N TRP A 115 5.96 -2.41 8.10
CA TRP A 115 5.31 -1.50 7.15
C TRP A 115 3.98 -0.96 7.70
N MET A 116 3.40 -1.65 8.70
CA MET A 116 2.11 -1.31 9.31
C MET A 116 1.00 -1.10 8.28
N MET A 117 1.00 -1.93 7.22
CA MET A 117 -0.01 -1.91 6.16
C MET A 117 -0.93 -3.13 6.20
N GLU A 118 -0.41 -4.29 6.60
CA GLU A 118 -1.21 -5.50 6.76
C GLU A 118 -2.13 -5.39 7.98
N HIS A 119 -3.36 -5.88 7.81
CA HIS A 119 -4.40 -5.81 8.82
C HIS A 119 -5.39 -6.98 8.69
N ASP A 120 -6.02 -7.31 9.82
CA ASP A 120 -7.08 -8.32 9.90
C ASP A 120 -8.33 -7.88 9.09
N CYS A 121 -9.27 -8.81 8.88
CA CYS A 121 -10.50 -8.59 8.12
C CYS A 121 -10.23 -8.25 6.64
N SER A 122 -9.14 -8.77 6.10
CA SER A 122 -8.79 -8.68 4.68
C SER A 122 -9.85 -9.35 3.78
N PHE A 123 -10.05 -8.84 2.56
CA PHE A 123 -11.07 -9.37 1.63
C PHE A 123 -10.78 -10.79 1.15
N SER A 124 -9.50 -11.13 1.05
CA SER A 124 -9.07 -12.33 0.34
C SER A 124 -7.84 -12.98 0.94
N ARG A 125 -7.37 -12.50 2.09
CA ARG A 125 -6.21 -13.01 2.81
C ARG A 125 -6.67 -13.53 4.17
N LEU A 126 -5.99 -14.52 4.71
CA LEU A 126 -6.22 -14.96 6.07
C LEU A 126 -5.76 -13.87 7.03
N ASP A 127 -6.43 -13.76 8.17
CA ASP A 127 -5.91 -12.93 9.25
C ASP A 127 -4.67 -13.63 9.84
N LYS A 128 -3.75 -12.88 10.43
CA LYS A 128 -2.49 -13.45 10.91
C LYS A 128 -2.66 -14.56 11.96
N LYS A 129 -3.75 -14.49 12.74
CA LYS A 129 -4.11 -15.54 13.72
C LYS A 129 -4.66 -16.81 13.05
N GLU A 130 -5.19 -16.69 11.84
CA GLU A 130 -5.73 -17.80 11.04
C GLU A 130 -4.64 -18.48 10.20
N GLY A 131 -3.58 -17.77 9.81
CA GLY A 131 -2.46 -18.30 9.04
C GLY A 131 -1.58 -17.24 8.39
N ASP A 132 -0.91 -17.62 7.30
CA ASP A 132 -0.11 -16.69 6.49
C ASP A 132 -1.00 -15.67 5.77
N PRO A 133 -0.85 -14.35 6.01
CA PRO A 133 -1.68 -13.32 5.41
C PRO A 133 -1.19 -12.89 4.02
N LEU A 134 -0.09 -13.44 3.49
CA LEU A 134 0.43 -13.07 2.17
C LEU A 134 -0.39 -13.66 1.00
N PRO A 135 -0.62 -14.99 0.93
CA PRO A 135 -1.23 -15.60 -0.25
C PRO A 135 -2.73 -15.30 -0.37
N PHE A 136 -3.20 -15.24 -1.62
CA PHE A 136 -4.63 -15.26 -1.92
C PHE A 136 -5.29 -16.51 -1.34
N ASN A 137 -6.40 -16.32 -0.63
CA ASN A 137 -7.21 -17.37 -0.04
C ASN A 137 -8.61 -17.39 -0.66
N ASN A 138 -8.87 -18.41 -1.48
CA ASN A 138 -10.14 -18.57 -2.17
C ASN A 138 -11.34 -18.67 -1.22
N ARG A 139 -11.19 -19.30 -0.04
CA ARG A 139 -12.30 -19.44 0.92
C ARG A 139 -12.68 -18.09 1.53
N VAL A 140 -11.69 -17.29 1.94
CA VAL A 140 -11.92 -15.92 2.43
C VAL A 140 -12.59 -15.09 1.35
N TRP A 141 -12.03 -15.07 0.14
CA TRP A 141 -12.57 -14.29 -0.96
C TRP A 141 -14.00 -14.69 -1.35
N THR A 142 -14.26 -16.00 -1.44
CA THR A 142 -15.59 -16.54 -1.76
C THR A 142 -16.65 -16.04 -0.76
N SER A 143 -16.32 -16.01 0.54
CA SER A 143 -17.23 -15.48 1.57
C SER A 143 -17.56 -13.99 1.36
N SER A 144 -16.57 -13.19 0.98
CA SER A 144 -16.75 -11.76 0.69
C SER A 144 -17.61 -11.56 -0.56
N ILE A 145 -17.31 -12.24 -1.66
CA ILE A 145 -17.96 -11.99 -2.95
C ILE A 145 -19.38 -12.57 -3.05
N ILE A 146 -19.68 -13.72 -2.42
CA ILE A 146 -21.06 -14.28 -2.44
C ILE A 146 -22.06 -13.30 -1.81
N SER A 147 -21.64 -12.58 -0.78
CA SER A 147 -22.50 -11.60 -0.10
C SER A 147 -22.94 -10.44 -1.00
N LEU A 148 -22.20 -10.14 -2.08
CA LEU A 148 -22.60 -9.15 -3.08
C LEU A 148 -23.94 -9.52 -3.71
N PHE A 149 -24.15 -10.81 -4.00
CA PHE A 149 -25.31 -11.33 -4.72
C PHE A 149 -26.45 -11.81 -3.81
N GLY A 150 -26.21 -11.97 -2.51
CA GLY A 150 -27.24 -12.43 -1.55
C GLY A 150 -27.86 -13.77 -2.00
N ASN A 151 -29.19 -13.86 -1.99
CA ASN A 151 -29.92 -15.08 -2.43
C ASN A 151 -29.99 -15.22 -3.97
N GLN A 152 -29.50 -14.25 -4.73
CA GLN A 152 -29.48 -14.31 -6.20
C GLN A 152 -28.19 -14.99 -6.70
N PHE A 153 -27.82 -16.12 -6.10
CA PHE A 153 -26.58 -16.85 -6.40
C PHE A 153 -26.41 -17.19 -7.89
N PHE A 154 -27.50 -17.38 -8.64
CA PHE A 154 -27.45 -17.57 -10.09
C PHE A 154 -26.79 -16.40 -10.85
N ARG A 155 -26.83 -15.17 -10.32
CA ARG A 155 -26.15 -13.99 -10.89
C ARG A 155 -24.63 -14.01 -10.75
N PHE A 156 -24.10 -14.87 -9.87
CA PHE A 156 -22.65 -15.07 -9.68
C PHE A 156 -21.94 -15.56 -10.96
N PHE A 157 -22.67 -16.26 -11.84
CA PHE A 157 -22.12 -16.87 -13.06
C PHE A 157 -22.43 -16.08 -14.34
N THR A 158 -23.26 -15.03 -14.29
CA THR A 158 -23.85 -14.42 -15.51
C THR A 158 -23.66 -12.91 -15.65
N LEU A 159 -22.82 -12.26 -14.83
CA LEU A 159 -22.70 -10.79 -14.85
C LEU A 159 -21.25 -10.30 -14.73
N GLN A 160 -20.40 -10.62 -15.70
CA GLN A 160 -19.04 -10.04 -15.79
C GLN A 160 -19.08 -8.50 -15.81
N SER A 161 -20.10 -7.94 -16.47
CA SER A 161 -20.38 -6.49 -16.54
C SER A 161 -21.12 -5.92 -15.31
N THR A 162 -21.25 -6.66 -14.19
CA THR A 162 -21.80 -6.08 -12.96
C THR A 162 -20.91 -4.92 -12.52
N LEU A 163 -21.50 -3.74 -12.38
CA LEU A 163 -20.80 -2.60 -11.79
C LEU A 163 -20.72 -2.75 -10.27
N ILE A 164 -19.48 -2.77 -9.78
CA ILE A 164 -19.10 -2.82 -8.39
C ILE A 164 -18.79 -1.41 -7.91
N THR A 165 -19.51 -0.97 -6.88
CA THR A 165 -19.38 0.36 -6.26
C THR A 165 -18.74 0.26 -4.87
N PRO A 166 -18.29 1.37 -4.26
CA PRO A 166 -17.80 1.37 -2.88
C PRO A 166 -18.79 0.74 -1.90
N ARG A 167 -20.09 1.05 -2.05
CA ARG A 167 -21.17 0.47 -1.25
C ARG A 167 -21.28 -1.05 -1.38
N LEU A 168 -21.12 -1.59 -2.59
CA LEU A 168 -21.14 -3.04 -2.80
C LEU A 168 -19.92 -3.70 -2.17
N MET A 169 -18.72 -3.17 -2.39
CA MET A 169 -17.50 -3.67 -1.74
C MET A 169 -17.57 -3.61 -0.22
N ALA A 170 -18.18 -2.57 0.34
CA ALA A 170 -18.41 -2.46 1.77
C ALA A 170 -19.38 -3.55 2.29
N LYS A 171 -20.39 -3.94 1.51
CA LYS A 171 -21.24 -5.10 1.84
C LYS A 171 -20.42 -6.40 1.93
N ALA A 172 -19.47 -6.60 1.02
CA ALA A 172 -18.53 -7.71 1.06
C ALA A 172 -17.63 -7.69 2.30
N LYS A 173 -17.16 -6.50 2.71
CA LYS A 173 -16.39 -6.35 3.95
C LYS A 173 -17.26 -6.63 5.18
N VAL A 174 -18.49 -6.11 5.24
CA VAL A 174 -19.43 -6.39 6.34
C VAL A 174 -19.71 -7.88 6.50
N ALA A 175 -19.79 -8.65 5.40
CA ALA A 175 -19.92 -10.10 5.49
C ALA A 175 -18.71 -10.76 6.16
N ARG A 176 -17.49 -10.27 5.87
CA ARG A 176 -16.26 -10.71 6.55
C ARG A 176 -16.25 -10.35 8.04
N LEU A 177 -16.74 -9.16 8.40
CA LEU A 177 -16.82 -8.67 9.79
C LEU A 177 -17.87 -9.41 10.63
N ARG A 178 -18.90 -9.96 9.99
CA ARG A 178 -20.00 -10.68 10.65
C ARG A 178 -19.82 -12.19 10.63
N ASP A 179 -18.74 -12.71 10.06
CA ASP A 179 -18.51 -14.15 9.98
C ASP A 179 -18.37 -14.72 11.40
N PRO A 180 -19.36 -15.48 11.91
CA PRO A 180 -19.34 -15.96 13.29
C PRO A 180 -18.25 -17.01 13.53
N PHE A 181 -17.69 -17.58 12.46
CA PHE A 181 -16.61 -18.56 12.51
C PHE A 181 -15.22 -17.91 12.42
N LYS A 182 -15.15 -16.58 12.26
CA LYS A 182 -13.88 -15.85 12.15
C LYS A 182 -13.89 -14.57 12.98
N GLN A 183 -13.13 -14.58 14.07
CA GLN A 183 -12.93 -13.40 14.90
C GLN A 183 -11.75 -12.59 14.36
N CYS A 184 -12.04 -11.66 13.45
CA CYS A 184 -11.06 -10.70 12.96
C CYS A 184 -11.03 -9.45 13.86
N ASP A 185 -9.85 -8.87 14.11
CA ASP A 185 -9.74 -7.62 14.87
C ASP A 185 -9.96 -6.40 13.96
N TYR A 186 -11.19 -5.89 13.95
CA TYR A 186 -11.56 -4.69 13.19
C TYR A 186 -11.26 -3.40 13.96
N ASN A 187 -9.98 -3.18 14.22
CA ASN A 187 -9.47 -1.95 14.82
C ASN A 187 -9.45 -0.79 13.82
N SER A 188 -9.07 0.40 14.31
CA SER A 188 -9.06 1.64 13.54
C SER A 188 -8.16 1.59 12.31
N ILE A 189 -7.02 0.88 12.37
CA ILE A 189 -6.15 0.68 11.20
C ILE A 189 -6.85 -0.23 10.19
N ALA A 190 -7.42 -1.37 10.62
CA ALA A 190 -8.13 -2.28 9.73
C ALA A 190 -9.35 -1.63 9.05
N ALA A 191 -10.05 -0.75 9.76
CA ALA A 191 -11.15 0.03 9.20
C ALA A 191 -10.68 1.07 8.17
N ALA A 192 -9.63 1.83 8.49
CA ALA A 192 -9.10 2.86 7.61
C ALA A 192 -8.46 2.26 6.35
N GLU A 193 -7.62 1.24 6.50
CA GLU A 193 -7.02 0.51 5.38
C GLU A 193 -8.07 -0.21 4.56
N GLY A 194 -8.96 -0.97 5.20
CA GLY A 194 -10.03 -1.68 4.51
C GLY A 194 -10.94 -0.76 3.69
N ALA A 195 -11.17 0.47 4.15
CA ALA A 195 -11.87 1.49 3.38
C ALA A 195 -11.02 2.06 2.23
N LEU A 196 -9.74 2.33 2.49
CA LEU A 196 -8.80 2.83 1.50
C LEU A 196 -8.58 1.83 0.36
N GLU A 197 -8.48 0.54 0.66
CA GLU A 197 -8.44 -0.57 -0.30
C GLU A 197 -9.63 -0.51 -1.26
N ILE A 198 -10.85 -0.30 -0.75
CA ILE A 198 -12.05 -0.16 -1.57
C ILE A 198 -11.93 1.05 -2.49
N GLY A 199 -11.54 2.20 -1.93
CA GLY A 199 -11.34 3.42 -2.71
C GLY A 199 -10.30 3.26 -3.81
N MET A 200 -9.21 2.54 -3.53
CA MET A 200 -8.14 2.28 -4.49
C MET A 200 -8.56 1.29 -5.58
N ILE A 201 -9.26 0.21 -5.23
CA ILE A 201 -9.78 -0.76 -6.21
C ILE A 201 -10.70 -0.06 -7.20
N ILE A 202 -11.66 0.71 -6.70
CA ILE A 202 -12.59 1.45 -7.57
C ILE A 202 -11.83 2.51 -8.37
N SER A 203 -10.92 3.25 -7.75
CA SER A 203 -10.11 4.25 -8.45
C SER A 203 -9.32 3.68 -9.63
N ALA A 204 -8.67 2.53 -9.45
CA ALA A 204 -7.84 1.91 -10.47
C ALA A 204 -8.66 1.27 -11.60
N LEU A 205 -9.80 0.67 -11.25
CA LEU A 205 -10.57 -0.20 -12.13
C LEU A 205 -11.87 0.43 -12.64
N GLN A 206 -12.17 1.68 -12.28
CA GLN A 206 -13.40 2.32 -12.72
C GLN A 206 -13.48 2.45 -14.24
N GLU A 207 -14.73 2.42 -14.72
CA GLU A 207 -15.06 2.61 -16.13
C GLU A 207 -15.09 4.10 -16.48
N ASN A 208 -14.74 4.42 -17.73
CA ASN A 208 -14.76 5.81 -18.22
C ASN A 208 -16.18 6.40 -18.21
N ASP A 209 -17.19 5.59 -18.53
CA ASP A 209 -18.59 5.98 -18.62
C ASP A 209 -19.36 5.79 -17.29
N HIS A 210 -18.76 5.10 -16.31
CA HIS A 210 -19.31 4.90 -14.97
C HIS A 210 -18.28 5.24 -13.88
N PRO A 211 -17.88 6.52 -13.73
CA PRO A 211 -16.92 6.93 -12.70
C PRO A 211 -17.43 6.56 -11.31
N GLY A 212 -16.54 6.02 -10.47
CA GLY A 212 -16.89 5.50 -9.15
C GLY A 212 -17.45 4.07 -9.13
N ALA A 213 -17.46 3.36 -10.28
CA ALA A 213 -17.80 1.95 -10.35
C ALA A 213 -16.87 1.18 -11.28
N ALA A 214 -16.54 -0.06 -10.92
CA ALA A 214 -15.67 -0.95 -11.70
C ALA A 214 -16.42 -2.22 -12.13
N LYS A 215 -16.12 -2.79 -13.30
CA LYS A 215 -16.66 -4.10 -13.67
C LYS A 215 -16.19 -5.18 -12.70
N LEU A 216 -17.09 -6.10 -12.35
CA LEU A 216 -16.78 -7.22 -11.48
C LEU A 216 -15.67 -8.10 -12.07
N SER A 217 -15.64 -8.30 -13.39
CA SER A 217 -14.56 -9.02 -14.07
C SER A 217 -13.18 -8.43 -13.75
N TYR A 218 -13.08 -7.10 -13.64
CA TYR A 218 -11.83 -6.41 -13.29
C TYR A 218 -11.43 -6.62 -11.84
N VAL A 219 -12.40 -6.49 -10.93
CA VAL A 219 -12.17 -6.74 -9.51
C VAL A 219 -11.74 -8.20 -9.29
N ARG A 220 -12.41 -9.17 -9.92
CA ARG A 220 -12.04 -10.59 -9.84
C ARG A 220 -10.68 -10.86 -10.46
N GLY A 221 -10.38 -10.29 -11.62
CA GLY A 221 -9.06 -10.38 -12.25
C GLY A 221 -7.94 -9.90 -11.32
N LEU A 222 -8.13 -8.75 -10.69
CA LEU A 222 -7.19 -8.18 -9.74
C LEU A 222 -7.01 -9.07 -8.50
N ILE A 223 -8.11 -9.53 -7.88
CA ILE A 223 -8.05 -10.25 -6.60
C ILE A 223 -7.70 -11.74 -6.76
N GLU A 224 -8.29 -12.43 -7.73
CA GLU A 224 -8.17 -13.90 -7.89
C GLU A 224 -6.96 -14.31 -8.71
N GLN A 225 -6.56 -13.48 -9.68
CA GLN A 225 -5.54 -13.83 -10.68
C GLN A 225 -4.36 -12.88 -10.66
N GLU A 226 -4.46 -11.77 -9.93
CA GLU A 226 -3.47 -10.68 -9.93
C GLU A 226 -3.10 -10.30 -11.37
N LYS A 227 -4.15 -10.02 -12.14
CA LYS A 227 -4.14 -9.81 -13.58
C LYS A 227 -5.00 -8.61 -13.97
N ILE A 228 -4.49 -7.79 -14.88
CA ILE A 228 -5.30 -6.80 -15.59
C ILE A 228 -6.14 -7.57 -16.61
N VAL A 229 -7.45 -7.59 -16.38
CA VAL A 229 -8.44 -8.18 -17.29
C VAL A 229 -8.97 -7.09 -18.20
N VAL A 230 -9.16 -7.42 -19.48
CA VAL A 230 -9.85 -6.59 -20.45
C VAL A 230 -11.03 -7.41 -20.95
N ASP A 231 -12.22 -6.89 -20.72
CA ASP A 231 -13.44 -7.53 -21.18
C ASP A 231 -13.56 -7.35 -22.71
N ASP A 232 -14.32 -8.22 -23.38
CA ASP A 232 -14.48 -8.17 -24.84
C ASP A 232 -15.05 -6.82 -25.30
N ASP A 233 -15.92 -6.21 -24.48
CA ASP A 233 -16.51 -4.90 -24.72
C ASP A 233 -15.49 -3.74 -24.67
N ASP A 234 -14.33 -3.94 -24.01
CA ASP A 234 -13.37 -2.88 -23.72
C ASP A 234 -12.05 -3.02 -24.48
N LYS A 235 -11.93 -3.98 -25.40
CA LYS A 235 -10.70 -4.23 -26.18
C LYS A 235 -10.21 -3.01 -26.94
N GLU A 236 -11.11 -2.09 -27.28
CA GLU A 236 -10.81 -0.84 -28.00
C GLU A 236 -11.16 0.43 -27.20
N VAL A 237 -11.55 0.30 -25.93
CA VAL A 237 -11.90 1.46 -25.10
C VAL A 237 -10.64 2.13 -24.58
N GLU A 238 -10.48 3.41 -24.91
CA GLU A 238 -9.33 4.20 -24.50
C GLU A 238 -9.57 4.80 -23.12
N LYS A 239 -8.68 4.52 -22.15
CA LYS A 239 -8.70 5.23 -20.87
C LYS A 239 -8.08 6.61 -21.06
N ASN A 240 -8.92 7.64 -20.98
CA ASN A 240 -8.55 9.03 -21.27
C ASN A 240 -8.55 9.94 -20.03
N SER A 241 -9.04 9.47 -18.88
CA SER A 241 -9.13 10.26 -17.65
C SER A 241 -8.10 9.82 -16.62
N LEU A 242 -7.39 10.80 -16.06
CA LEU A 242 -6.61 10.61 -14.85
C LEU A 242 -7.50 10.07 -13.74
N ASN A 243 -7.06 9.01 -13.07
CA ASN A 243 -7.85 8.30 -12.08
C ASN A 243 -7.16 8.32 -10.71
N GLY A 244 -7.93 8.16 -9.63
CA GLY A 244 -7.40 7.68 -8.35
C GLY A 244 -6.33 8.51 -7.63
N GLY A 245 -6.45 9.84 -7.66
CA GLY A 245 -5.68 10.69 -6.74
C GLY A 245 -6.16 10.61 -5.30
N LEU A 246 -5.35 11.11 -4.37
CA LEU A 246 -5.55 10.91 -2.93
C LEU A 246 -6.94 11.40 -2.48
N SER A 247 -7.33 12.60 -2.91
CA SER A 247 -8.64 13.16 -2.54
C SER A 247 -9.82 12.40 -3.13
N GLY A 248 -9.71 11.87 -4.34
CA GLY A 248 -10.78 11.05 -4.95
C GLY A 248 -10.90 9.70 -4.25
N THR A 249 -9.77 9.04 -4.02
CA THR A 249 -9.67 7.75 -3.34
C THR A 249 -10.24 7.83 -1.92
N LEU A 250 -9.90 8.87 -1.17
CA LEU A 250 -10.40 9.09 0.19
C LEU A 250 -11.93 9.34 0.23
N LYS A 251 -12.50 9.98 -0.79
CA LYS A 251 -13.97 10.13 -0.90
C LYS A 251 -14.66 8.79 -1.10
N LEU A 252 -14.12 7.93 -1.97
CA LEU A 252 -14.65 6.58 -2.19
C LEU A 252 -14.49 5.71 -0.93
N ALA A 253 -13.37 5.84 -0.22
CA ALA A 253 -13.15 5.17 1.07
C ALA A 253 -14.15 5.63 2.13
N GLN A 254 -14.39 6.95 2.23
CA GLN A 254 -15.39 7.52 3.12
C GLN A 254 -16.80 7.01 2.79
N GLU A 255 -17.17 6.96 1.50
CA GLU A 255 -18.46 6.40 1.06
C GLU A 255 -18.60 4.94 1.50
N ALA A 256 -17.55 4.14 1.34
CA ALA A 256 -17.54 2.75 1.77
C ALA A 256 -17.76 2.62 3.28
N LEU A 257 -17.08 3.42 4.11
CA LEU A 257 -17.30 3.44 5.57
C LEU A 257 -18.74 3.84 5.92
N GLN A 258 -19.26 4.88 5.28
CA GLN A 258 -20.59 5.41 5.56
C GLN A 258 -21.73 4.51 5.08
N SER A 259 -21.43 3.48 4.29
CA SER A 259 -22.43 2.56 3.75
C SER A 259 -23.08 1.65 4.80
N SER A 260 -22.46 1.46 5.97
CA SER A 260 -22.95 0.57 7.02
C SER A 260 -22.42 0.98 8.40
N PRO A 261 -23.26 1.01 9.45
CA PRO A 261 -22.79 1.22 10.82
C PRO A 261 -21.73 0.22 11.28
N VAL A 262 -21.76 -1.01 10.74
CA VAL A 262 -20.74 -2.04 11.06
C VAL A 262 -19.37 -1.65 10.54
N MET A 263 -19.28 -1.02 9.36
CA MET A 263 -18.01 -0.55 8.81
C MET A 263 -17.43 0.60 9.63
N GLN A 264 -18.28 1.38 10.29
CA GLN A 264 -17.88 2.55 11.07
C GLN A 264 -17.41 2.19 12.49
N GLN A 265 -17.79 1.03 13.02
CA GLN A 265 -17.54 0.69 14.40
C GLN A 265 -16.22 -0.06 14.55
N THR A 266 -15.22 0.61 15.12
CA THR A 266 -13.92 0.01 15.43
C THR A 266 -13.88 -0.57 16.84
N THR A 267 -12.98 -1.52 17.08
CA THR A 267 -12.78 -2.17 18.38
C THR A 267 -12.03 -1.29 19.40
N ASP A 268 -11.25 -0.30 18.94
CA ASP A 268 -10.29 0.46 19.74
C ASP A 268 -10.52 1.98 19.75
N ALA A 269 -11.08 2.56 18.69
CA ALA A 269 -11.19 4.02 18.52
C ALA A 269 -12.65 4.53 18.38
N GLY A 270 -13.64 3.67 18.61
CA GLY A 270 -15.06 4.02 18.46
C GLY A 270 -15.46 4.18 16.99
N LYS A 271 -16.22 5.24 16.69
CA LYS A 271 -16.83 5.43 15.36
C LYS A 271 -15.87 6.14 14.39
N MET A 272 -15.61 5.54 13.24
CA MET A 272 -14.88 6.11 12.10
C MET A 272 -15.85 6.42 10.94
N SER A 273 -15.86 7.66 10.43
CA SER A 273 -16.83 8.04 9.40
C SER A 273 -16.37 9.11 8.41
N THR A 274 -15.25 9.78 8.67
CA THR A 274 -14.77 10.91 7.88
C THR A 274 -13.39 10.65 7.31
N ILE A 275 -13.01 11.41 6.28
CA ILE A 275 -11.63 11.39 5.74
C ILE A 275 -10.62 11.74 6.82
N ASP A 276 -10.93 12.68 7.72
CA ASP A 276 -10.04 13.02 8.83
C ASP A 276 -9.86 11.86 9.81
N ASP A 277 -10.88 11.02 10.02
CA ASP A 277 -10.73 9.82 10.85
C ASP A 277 -9.82 8.78 10.18
N ILE A 278 -10.00 8.56 8.86
CA ILE A 278 -9.14 7.68 8.06
C ILE A 278 -7.68 8.17 8.17
N LEU A 279 -7.43 9.45 7.87
CA LEU A 279 -6.09 10.01 7.92
C LEU A 279 -5.51 9.92 9.34
N ARG A 280 -6.29 10.22 10.37
CA ARG A 280 -5.82 10.12 11.77
C ARG A 280 -5.43 8.69 12.14
N ALA A 281 -6.21 7.69 11.73
CA ALA A 281 -5.93 6.29 12.00
C ALA A 281 -4.67 5.80 11.26
N LEU A 282 -4.52 6.20 9.99
CA LEU A 282 -3.35 5.84 9.20
C LEU A 282 -2.10 6.63 9.59
N LYS A 283 -2.25 7.72 10.37
CA LYS A 283 -1.21 8.71 10.72
C LYS A 283 -0.42 9.11 9.45
N PRO A 284 -0.86 10.14 8.69
CA PRO A 284 -0.14 10.52 7.48
C PRO A 284 1.33 10.72 7.84
N THR A 285 2.21 10.28 6.94
CA THR A 285 3.66 10.41 7.07
C THR A 285 4.04 11.81 7.56
N ASP A 286 5.10 11.93 8.34
CA ASP A 286 5.55 13.24 8.82
C ASP A 286 5.73 14.22 7.67
N THR A 287 5.50 15.50 7.95
CA THR A 287 5.52 16.57 6.95
C THR A 287 6.82 16.60 6.14
N GLY A 288 7.96 16.23 6.74
CA GLY A 288 9.25 16.15 6.07
C GLY A 288 9.28 15.12 4.95
N ALA A 289 8.82 13.90 5.22
CA ALA A 289 8.73 12.86 4.20
C ALA A 289 7.66 13.14 3.14
N VAL A 290 6.56 13.85 3.47
CA VAL A 290 5.59 14.32 2.46
C VAL A 290 6.22 15.37 1.52
N ILE A 291 7.05 16.28 2.05
CA ILE A 291 7.81 17.25 1.24
C ILE A 291 8.79 16.51 0.30
N GLN A 292 9.54 15.53 0.83
CA GLN A 292 10.47 14.74 0.03
C GLN A 292 9.76 13.96 -1.08
N LEU A 293 8.62 13.34 -0.77
CA LEU A 293 7.78 12.66 -1.75
C LEU A 293 7.33 13.62 -2.86
N ARG A 294 6.86 14.80 -2.48
CA ARG A 294 6.42 15.83 -3.44
C ARG A 294 7.57 16.25 -4.37
N ASP A 295 8.76 16.49 -3.82
CA ASP A 295 9.93 16.85 -4.62
C ASP A 295 10.39 15.69 -5.52
N LEU A 296 10.35 14.44 -5.06
CA LEU A 296 10.56 13.26 -5.89
C LEU A 296 9.59 13.25 -7.08
N ILE A 297 8.29 13.42 -6.85
CA ILE A 297 7.28 13.36 -7.91
C ILE A 297 7.47 14.50 -8.93
N VAL A 298 7.60 15.74 -8.45
CA VAL A 298 7.57 16.92 -9.34
C VAL A 298 8.94 17.21 -9.95
N ARG A 299 10.01 17.17 -9.16
CA ARG A 299 11.34 17.59 -9.60
C ARG A 299 12.13 16.46 -10.24
N VAL A 300 12.02 15.24 -9.69
CA VAL A 300 12.80 14.09 -10.17
C VAL A 300 12.05 13.33 -11.26
N LEU A 301 10.79 12.97 -11.01
CA LEU A 301 9.97 12.23 -11.98
C LEU A 301 9.27 13.12 -13.00
N GLY A 302 9.28 14.44 -12.78
CA GLY A 302 8.77 15.44 -13.73
C GLY A 302 7.25 15.49 -13.86
N TYR A 303 6.49 14.89 -12.93
CA TYR A 303 5.02 14.95 -12.98
C TYR A 303 4.53 16.40 -12.83
N PRO A 304 3.45 16.79 -13.51
CA PRO A 304 2.82 18.08 -13.32
C PRO A 304 2.44 18.30 -11.85
N ALA A 305 2.75 19.48 -11.30
CA ALA A 305 2.41 19.82 -9.91
C ALA A 305 0.90 19.73 -9.62
N SER A 306 0.06 19.92 -10.64
CA SER A 306 -1.40 19.73 -10.54
C SER A 306 -1.82 18.30 -10.15
N MET A 307 -0.95 17.30 -10.34
CA MET A 307 -1.20 15.92 -9.93
C MET A 307 -0.89 15.62 -8.47
N VAL A 308 -0.32 16.59 -7.73
CA VAL A 308 0.06 16.42 -6.32
C VAL A 308 -0.50 17.48 -5.39
N LEU A 309 -1.57 18.19 -5.81
CA LEU A 309 -2.22 19.23 -5.00
C LEU A 309 -2.69 18.71 -3.62
N SER A 310 -3.01 17.43 -3.50
CA SER A 310 -3.39 16.84 -2.22
C SER A 310 -2.20 16.69 -1.27
N LEU A 311 -0.97 16.53 -1.78
CA LEU A 311 0.24 16.58 -0.96
C LEU A 311 0.50 18.00 -0.45
N ASP A 312 0.32 19.02 -1.30
CA ASP A 312 0.43 20.44 -0.89
C ASP A 312 -0.46 20.74 0.32
N LYS A 313 -1.73 20.32 0.26
CA LYS A 313 -2.69 20.49 1.36
C LYS A 313 -2.28 19.75 2.63
N LEU A 314 -1.70 18.56 2.50
CA LEU A 314 -1.18 17.82 3.66
C LEU A 314 0.02 18.53 4.28
N ILE A 315 0.91 19.09 3.47
CA ILE A 315 2.07 19.87 3.94
C ILE A 315 1.59 21.12 4.68
N GLU A 316 0.65 21.87 4.11
CA GLU A 316 0.05 23.06 4.76
C GLU A 316 -0.63 22.72 6.09
N LYS A 317 -1.39 21.61 6.13
CA LYS A 317 -2.02 21.11 7.37
C LYS A 317 -0.98 20.67 8.39
N GLY A 318 0.09 20.01 7.96
CA GLY A 318 1.20 19.58 8.81
C GLY A 318 2.04 20.75 9.34
N MET A 319 2.18 21.83 8.58
CA MET A 319 2.84 23.08 9.01
C MET A 319 1.98 23.89 9.99
N SER A 320 0.65 23.76 9.92
CA SER A 320 -0.29 24.47 10.81
C SER A 320 -0.57 23.74 12.13
N GLN A 321 -0.16 22.48 12.28
CA GLN A 321 -0.14 21.79 13.56
C GLN A 321 1.27 21.92 14.17
N PRO A 322 1.46 22.63 15.30
CA PRO A 322 2.76 22.65 15.96
C PRO A 322 3.16 21.22 16.34
N PRO A 323 4.46 20.87 16.31
CA PRO A 323 4.88 19.53 16.70
C PRO A 323 4.42 19.23 18.14
N PRO A 324 4.03 17.99 18.46
CA PRO A 324 3.60 17.63 19.81
C PRO A 324 4.68 18.03 20.83
N GLY A 325 4.37 18.98 21.70
CA GLY A 325 5.28 19.52 22.70
C GLY A 325 5.78 20.95 22.47
N PHE A 326 5.41 21.60 21.36
CA PHE A 326 5.74 23.02 21.15
C PHE A 326 4.69 23.93 21.80
N VAL A 327 4.89 24.25 23.08
CA VAL A 327 4.18 25.38 23.72
C VAL A 327 4.87 26.64 23.22
N GLY A 328 4.25 27.32 22.25
CA GLY A 328 4.83 28.50 21.61
C GLY A 328 5.24 29.56 22.64
N PHE A 329 6.45 30.10 22.51
CA PHE A 329 6.77 31.38 23.11
C PHE A 329 5.86 32.43 22.46
N GLY A 330 4.96 33.01 23.26
CA GLY A 330 4.21 34.19 22.85
C GLY A 330 5.15 35.32 22.42
N PRO A 331 4.65 36.31 21.66
CA PRO A 331 5.47 37.41 21.15
C PRO A 331 6.21 38.13 22.30
N PRO A 332 7.44 38.60 22.07
CA PRO A 332 8.27 39.16 23.13
C PRO A 332 7.69 40.50 23.57
N GLY A 333 7.22 40.56 24.81
CA GLY A 333 6.82 41.80 25.48
C GLY A 333 5.37 41.80 25.88
N PHE A 334 5.11 41.31 27.11
CA PHE A 334 4.11 41.76 28.08
C PHE A 334 3.88 40.61 29.08
N GLY A 335 4.90 40.32 29.88
CA GLY A 335 4.78 39.52 31.11
C GLY A 335 5.05 40.42 32.32
N PRO A 336 4.38 40.22 33.47
CA PRO A 336 4.55 41.06 34.64
C PRO A 336 6.00 40.98 35.18
N PRO A 337 6.53 42.07 35.76
CA PRO A 337 7.92 42.11 36.22
C PRO A 337 8.13 41.12 37.37
N GLY A 338 9.04 40.16 37.20
CA GLY A 338 9.42 39.25 38.29
C GLY A 338 9.99 37.88 37.89
N PHE A 339 9.96 37.49 36.62
CA PHE A 339 10.53 36.21 36.18
C PHE A 339 11.58 36.42 35.08
N GLY A 340 12.79 36.79 35.49
CA GLY A 340 14.01 36.64 34.70
C GLY A 340 14.95 35.68 35.42
N PRO A 341 15.68 34.81 34.70
CA PRO A 341 16.65 33.91 35.32
C PRO A 341 17.81 34.73 35.94
N PRO A 342 18.38 34.31 37.09
CA PRO A 342 19.47 35.05 37.71
C PRO A 342 20.77 34.86 36.94
N GLY A 343 21.40 35.96 36.53
CA GLY A 343 22.80 35.97 36.11
C GLY A 343 23.11 36.81 34.87
N PHE A 344 23.20 38.12 35.04
CA PHE A 344 24.06 38.96 34.18
C PHE A 344 25.17 39.56 35.04
N GLY A 345 26.41 39.31 34.68
CA GLY A 345 27.60 39.96 35.22
C GLY A 345 28.84 39.69 34.33
N PRO A 346 29.60 40.71 33.87
CA PRO A 346 30.74 40.58 32.95
C PRO A 346 32.09 40.32 33.71
N PRO A 347 33.25 40.15 33.02
CA PRO A 347 34.15 39.00 33.19
C PRO A 347 35.35 39.21 34.14
N GLY A 348 35.92 38.12 34.66
CA GLY A 348 37.23 38.13 35.31
C GLY A 348 37.74 36.77 35.82
N VAL A 349 38.91 36.38 35.29
CA VAL A 349 40.00 35.59 35.92
C VAL A 349 39.77 34.08 36.20
N SER A 350 40.41 33.23 35.37
CA SER A 350 40.85 31.84 35.66
C SER A 350 41.94 31.82 36.75
N PRO A 351 42.23 30.75 37.53
CA PRO A 351 42.40 29.35 37.05
C PRO A 351 42.04 28.20 38.03
N GLY A 352 42.07 26.95 37.57
CA GLY A 352 42.14 25.78 38.47
C GLY A 352 41.72 24.44 37.87
N LEU A 353 42.66 23.50 37.81
CA LEU A 353 42.62 22.16 37.20
C LEU A 353 41.70 21.15 37.92
N HIS A 354 41.12 20.19 37.17
CA HIS A 354 41.48 18.75 37.20
C HIS A 354 40.57 17.90 36.26
N PRO A 355 41.11 16.83 35.63
CA PRO A 355 40.46 16.11 34.53
C PRO A 355 39.48 15.00 34.97
N ARG A 356 38.39 14.85 34.22
CA ARG A 356 37.44 13.71 34.31
C ARG A 356 38.01 12.46 33.66
N ALA A 357 37.93 11.34 34.37
CA ALA A 357 38.20 9.99 33.86
C ALA A 357 36.98 9.41 33.11
N SER A 358 37.23 8.76 31.97
CA SER A 358 36.25 8.01 31.18
C SER A 358 35.96 6.63 31.79
N PRO A 359 34.72 6.12 31.76
CA PRO A 359 34.44 4.73 32.13
C PRO A 359 34.71 3.76 30.97
N LYS A 360 35.39 2.65 31.31
CA LYS A 360 35.76 1.53 30.44
C LYS A 360 34.56 0.64 30.07
N ALA A 361 34.59 0.09 28.85
CA ALA A 361 33.72 -0.98 28.37
C ALA A 361 34.04 -2.34 29.05
N PRO A 362 33.05 -3.26 29.17
CA PRO A 362 33.27 -4.61 29.70
C PRO A 362 33.78 -5.59 28.61
N PRO A 363 34.54 -6.64 28.99
CA PRO A 363 35.21 -7.52 28.04
C PRO A 363 34.38 -8.74 27.60
N GLU A 364 34.60 -9.09 26.34
CA GLU A 364 34.21 -10.29 25.62
C GLU A 364 34.91 -11.55 26.21
N LYS A 365 34.20 -12.68 26.34
CA LYS A 365 34.79 -13.98 26.68
C LYS A 365 34.59 -14.98 25.55
N ALA A 366 35.71 -15.44 25.00
CA ALA A 366 35.82 -16.46 23.99
C ALA A 366 35.77 -17.89 24.59
N ASN A 367 35.36 -18.79 23.70
CA ASN A 367 35.15 -20.24 23.78
C ASN A 367 36.39 -21.07 24.17
N PRO A 368 36.21 -22.36 24.51
CA PRO A 368 37.08 -23.40 23.95
C PRO A 368 36.34 -24.59 23.32
N LYS A 369 37.04 -25.20 22.36
CA LYS A 369 36.61 -26.18 21.35
C LYS A 369 36.38 -27.62 21.87
N THR A 370 35.68 -28.34 21.01
CA THR A 370 35.29 -29.77 20.85
C THR A 370 36.36 -30.84 21.10
N PRO A 371 35.94 -32.14 21.11
CA PRO A 371 36.36 -32.99 19.99
C PRO A 371 35.26 -33.86 19.34
N SER A 372 35.62 -34.29 18.14
CA SER A 372 34.97 -35.09 17.09
C SER A 372 34.49 -36.50 17.45
N ASN A 373 33.53 -37.02 16.67
CA ASN A 373 33.58 -38.41 16.20
C ASN A 373 32.79 -38.63 14.89
N GLU A 374 33.32 -39.57 14.10
CA GLU A 374 33.09 -39.86 12.69
C GLU A 374 31.81 -40.66 12.36
N ALA A 375 31.54 -40.71 11.05
CA ALA A 375 30.43 -41.31 10.34
C ALA A 375 30.45 -42.85 10.22
N VAL A 376 29.27 -43.47 10.06
CA VAL A 376 29.01 -44.64 9.18
C VAL A 376 27.48 -44.72 8.84
N PRO A 377 27.05 -44.88 7.56
CA PRO A 377 25.66 -45.14 7.13
C PRO A 377 25.40 -46.66 6.97
N PRO A 378 24.16 -47.19 6.77
CA PRO A 378 23.75 -47.55 5.38
C PRO A 378 22.23 -47.80 5.07
N LYS A 379 21.98 -48.08 3.76
CA LYS A 379 20.86 -48.80 3.08
C LYS A 379 19.53 -48.06 2.89
N GLY A 380 18.89 -47.97 1.71
CA GLY A 380 19.04 -48.69 0.45
C GLY A 380 17.99 -49.80 0.29
N HIS A 381 16.81 -49.47 -0.24
CA HIS A 381 15.89 -50.36 -0.99
C HIS A 381 15.07 -49.47 -1.95
N GLN A 382 15.22 -49.54 -3.27
CA GLN A 382 14.84 -50.55 -4.27
C GLN A 382 13.46 -50.26 -4.90
N LYS A 383 13.47 -50.24 -6.23
CA LYS A 383 12.40 -49.94 -7.18
C LYS A 383 11.22 -50.92 -7.05
N GLU A 384 10.03 -50.45 -7.38
CA GLU A 384 9.08 -51.26 -8.15
C GLU A 384 8.23 -50.38 -9.07
N ASN A 385 8.18 -50.80 -10.34
CA ASN A 385 7.28 -50.35 -11.39
C ASN A 385 5.98 -51.15 -11.27
N ASP A 386 4.85 -50.54 -11.62
CA ASP A 386 3.70 -51.13 -12.35
C ASP A 386 2.82 -49.92 -12.73
N ALA A 387 2.61 -49.54 -14.00
CA ALA A 387 2.00 -50.21 -15.15
C ALA A 387 0.48 -50.45 -14.99
N LEU A 388 -0.27 -49.82 -15.92
CA LEU A 388 -1.62 -50.11 -16.41
C LEU A 388 -2.83 -49.79 -15.51
N GLU A 389 -3.66 -48.86 -15.97
CA GLU A 389 -4.98 -49.22 -16.53
C GLU A 389 -5.48 -48.13 -17.50
N ILE A 390 -6.31 -48.60 -18.44
CA ILE A 390 -6.67 -48.06 -19.77
C ILE A 390 -7.71 -46.95 -19.69
#